data_AF-A0A0C2VNU9-F1
#
_entry.id   AF-A0A0C2VNU9-F1
#
_cell.length_a   1.000
_cell.length_b   1.000
_cell.length_c   1.000
_cell.angle_alpha   90.00
_cell.angle_beta   90.00
_cell.angle_gamma   90.00
#
_symmetry.space_group_name_H-M   'P 1'
#
loop_
_entity.id
_entity.type
_entity.pdbx_description
1 polymer ?
#
loop_
_entity_poly.entity_id
_entity_poly.type
_entity_poly.pdbx_seq_one_letter_code
_entity_poly.pdbx_strand_id
1 'polypeptide(L)'
;MNFENEIDIEALKTNREFLANLELLEDEMKSTQSIKKGYQLLDSLLLIDGDEEKISDIFNYVLNEAFDRISQHLVAHTTLSMRNEEDIATARAIYDHAVSLYDERSFKSAKELFLVLYHLVDYYRLQEAMMIYAVHAMKEVAFDEFSAQILDTQKYDINIELAYFFMNFKIEPKDFLSENKKYVEEAKKELQVLQKK
;
A
#
# COMPACT_ATOMS: atom_id res chain seq x y z
N MET A 1 -37.81 3.16 2.73
CA MET A 1 -37.36 1.82 3.14
C MET A 1 -35.86 1.93 3.32
N ASN A 2 -35.41 2.01 4.57
CA ASN A 2 -33.98 1.93 4.90
C ASN A 2 -33.61 0.46 4.90
N PHE A 3 -32.81 0.03 3.94
CA PHE A 3 -32.07 -1.22 4.05
C PHE A 3 -30.71 -0.88 4.65
N GLU A 4 -30.69 -0.56 5.95
CA GLU A 4 -29.47 -0.75 6.74
C GLU A 4 -29.45 -2.23 7.12
N ASN A 5 -29.01 -3.07 6.19
CA ASN A 5 -28.54 -4.39 6.57
C ASN A 5 -27.20 -4.17 7.28
N GLU A 6 -27.25 -3.86 8.58
CA GLU A 6 -26.06 -3.95 9.41
C GLU A 6 -25.54 -5.40 9.32
N ILE A 7 -24.29 -5.55 8.91
CA ILE A 7 -23.64 -6.85 8.89
C ILE A 7 -23.49 -7.29 10.35
N ASP A 8 -24.15 -8.39 10.71
CA ASP A 8 -24.01 -9.01 12.03
C ASP A 8 -22.67 -9.75 12.10
N ILE A 9 -21.64 -9.03 12.57
CA ILE A 9 -20.27 -9.53 12.69
C ILE A 9 -20.20 -10.73 13.64
N GLU A 10 -20.98 -10.73 14.73
CA GLU A 10 -21.00 -11.83 15.70
C GLU A 10 -21.62 -13.10 15.09
N ALA A 11 -22.65 -12.94 14.25
CA ALA A 11 -23.19 -14.06 13.49
C ALA A 11 -22.16 -14.61 12.48
N LEU A 12 -21.36 -13.77 11.84
CA LEU A 12 -20.32 -14.21 10.88
C LEU A 12 -19.24 -15.05 11.55
N LYS A 13 -18.83 -14.73 12.78
CA LYS A 13 -17.83 -15.49 13.55
C LYS A 13 -18.19 -16.97 13.74
N THR A 14 -19.48 -17.31 13.70
CA THR A 14 -19.97 -18.69 13.87
C THR A 14 -20.63 -19.26 12.61
N ASN A 15 -20.70 -18.47 11.54
CA ASN A 15 -21.30 -18.88 10.27
C ASN A 15 -20.37 -19.86 9.54
N ARG A 16 -20.79 -21.13 9.48
CA ARG A 16 -20.00 -22.20 8.86
C ARG A 16 -19.70 -21.98 7.38
N GLU A 17 -20.63 -21.39 6.65
CA GLU A 17 -20.44 -21.11 5.22
C GLU A 17 -19.40 -20.01 5.03
N PHE A 18 -19.49 -18.94 5.83
CA PHE A 18 -18.49 -17.87 5.82
C PHE A 18 -17.09 -18.39 6.17
N LEU A 19 -16.97 -19.16 7.26
CA LEU A 19 -15.67 -19.73 7.67
C LEU A 19 -15.10 -20.68 6.62
N ALA A 20 -15.93 -21.54 6.01
CA ALA A 20 -15.50 -22.41 4.92
C ALA A 20 -15.03 -21.60 3.68
N ASN A 21 -15.68 -20.46 3.40
CA ASN A 21 -15.24 -19.56 2.33
C ASN A 21 -13.90 -18.90 2.64
N LEU A 22 -13.57 -18.62 3.90
CA LEU A 22 -12.25 -18.11 4.28
C LEU A 22 -11.14 -19.14 4.05
N GLU A 23 -11.41 -20.42 4.39
CA GLU A 23 -10.48 -21.52 4.11
C GLU A 23 -10.27 -21.70 2.59
N LEU A 24 -11.35 -21.69 1.81
CA LEU A 24 -11.26 -21.76 0.36
C LEU A 24 -10.47 -20.57 -0.22
N LEU A 25 -10.72 -19.36 0.29
CA LEU A 25 -10.01 -18.16 -0.14
C LEU A 25 -8.51 -18.23 0.17
N GLU A 26 -8.13 -18.83 1.30
CA GLU A 26 -6.74 -19.07 1.66
C GLU A 26 -6.06 -20.07 0.71
N ASP A 27 -6.72 -21.19 0.39
CA ASP A 27 -6.22 -22.18 -0.57
C ASP A 27 -6.08 -21.58 -1.97
N GLU A 28 -7.05 -20.78 -2.39
CA GLU A 28 -7.00 -20.06 -3.65
C GLU A 28 -5.90 -19.00 -3.68
N MET A 29 -5.73 -18.24 -2.61
CA MET A 29 -4.65 -17.27 -2.46
C MET A 29 -3.30 -17.95 -2.68
N LYS A 30 -3.03 -19.07 -1.98
CA LYS A 30 -1.75 -19.80 -2.07
C LYS A 30 -1.55 -20.45 -3.43
N SER A 31 -2.58 -21.12 -3.97
CA SER A 31 -2.47 -21.83 -5.25
C SER A 31 -2.35 -20.90 -6.46
N THR A 32 -2.88 -19.68 -6.37
CA THR A 32 -2.79 -18.68 -7.43
C THR A 32 -1.73 -17.60 -7.17
N GLN A 33 -1.05 -17.66 -6.02
CA GLN A 33 -0.13 -16.63 -5.54
C GLN A 33 -0.73 -15.22 -5.63
N SER A 34 -2.03 -15.10 -5.33
CA SER A 34 -2.81 -13.88 -5.50
C SER A 34 -2.70 -13.00 -4.27
N ILE A 35 -2.09 -11.83 -4.45
CA ILE A 35 -1.96 -10.82 -3.39
C ILE A 35 -3.33 -10.19 -3.10
N LYS A 36 -4.15 -10.01 -4.14
CA LYS A 36 -5.52 -9.48 -4.00
C LYS A 36 -6.35 -10.39 -3.09
N LYS A 37 -6.31 -11.71 -3.31
CA LYS A 37 -7.03 -12.67 -2.45
C LYS A 37 -6.49 -12.67 -1.03
N GLY A 38 -5.17 -12.50 -0.86
CA GLY A 38 -4.57 -12.33 0.46
C GLY A 38 -5.13 -11.12 1.21
N TYR A 39 -5.29 -9.98 0.53
CA TYR A 39 -5.96 -8.83 1.12
C TYR A 39 -7.45 -9.06 1.39
N GLN A 40 -8.19 -9.74 0.51
CA GLN A 40 -9.58 -10.10 0.78
C GLN A 40 -9.71 -10.97 2.03
N LEU A 41 -8.77 -11.91 2.22
CA LEU A 41 -8.72 -12.76 3.40
C LEU A 41 -8.36 -11.95 4.65
N LEU A 42 -7.34 -11.09 4.58
CA LEU A 42 -6.95 -10.21 5.68
C LEU A 42 -8.09 -9.28 6.12
N ASP A 43 -8.71 -8.58 5.16
CA ASP A 43 -9.81 -7.67 5.43
C ASP A 43 -11.00 -8.44 6.07
N SER A 44 -11.26 -9.68 5.64
CA SER A 44 -12.29 -10.54 6.23
C SER A 44 -11.94 -11.02 7.64
N LEU A 45 -10.68 -11.41 7.89
CA LEU A 45 -10.21 -11.83 9.21
C LEU A 45 -10.24 -10.67 10.20
N LEU A 46 -9.78 -9.49 9.79
CA LEU A 46 -9.84 -8.28 10.61
C LEU A 46 -11.27 -7.88 10.96
N LEU A 47 -12.21 -8.02 10.01
CA LEU A 47 -13.63 -7.72 10.24
C LEU A 47 -14.24 -8.58 11.35
N ILE A 48 -13.81 -9.83 11.49
CA ILE A 48 -14.36 -10.77 12.47
C ILE A 48 -13.45 -10.99 13.68
N ASP A 49 -12.51 -10.07 13.96
CA ASP A 49 -11.52 -10.21 15.04
C ASP A 49 -10.85 -11.59 15.01
N GLY A 50 -10.42 -12.01 13.82
CA GLY A 50 -9.80 -13.30 13.58
C GLY A 50 -8.51 -13.50 14.37
N ASP A 51 -8.01 -14.73 14.36
CA ASP A 51 -6.79 -15.11 15.08
C ASP A 51 -5.57 -14.27 14.63
N GLU A 52 -4.88 -13.66 15.60
CA GLU A 52 -3.76 -12.73 15.36
C GLU A 52 -2.57 -13.41 14.69
N GLU A 53 -2.27 -14.66 15.05
CA GLU A 53 -1.19 -15.44 14.44
C GLU A 53 -1.52 -15.69 12.95
N LYS A 54 -2.76 -16.10 12.67
CA LYS A 54 -3.24 -16.25 11.29
C LYS A 54 -3.18 -14.95 10.50
N ILE A 55 -3.63 -13.83 11.07
CA ILE A 55 -3.54 -12.52 10.40
C ILE A 55 -2.09 -12.17 10.07
N SER A 56 -1.17 -12.39 11.02
CA SER A 56 0.26 -12.15 10.82
C SER A 56 0.83 -13.02 9.69
N ASP A 57 0.49 -14.31 9.67
CA ASP A 57 0.95 -15.24 8.63
C ASP A 57 0.48 -14.83 7.23
N ILE A 58 -0.81 -14.46 7.08
CA ILE A 58 -1.34 -14.02 5.79
C ILE A 58 -0.70 -12.69 5.36
N PHE A 59 -0.48 -11.75 6.30
CA PHE A 59 0.19 -10.49 5.99
C PHE A 59 1.63 -10.72 5.51
N ASN A 60 2.38 -11.59 6.21
CA ASN A 60 3.74 -11.94 5.80
C ASN A 60 3.78 -12.63 4.44
N TYR A 61 2.80 -13.50 4.16
CA TYR A 61 2.65 -14.11 2.84
C TYR A 61 2.44 -13.06 1.74
N VAL A 62 1.48 -12.16 1.94
CA VAL A 62 1.18 -11.03 1.04
C VAL A 62 2.42 -10.18 0.78
N LEU A 63 3.17 -9.84 1.82
CA LEU A 63 4.36 -9.00 1.72
C LEU A 63 5.48 -9.70 0.94
N ASN A 64 5.71 -10.99 1.18
CA ASN A 64 6.72 -11.77 0.45
C ASN A 64 6.40 -11.87 -1.04
N GLU A 65 5.16 -12.22 -1.40
CA GLU A 65 4.73 -12.28 -2.80
C GLU A 65 4.81 -10.90 -3.47
N ALA A 66 4.52 -9.82 -2.75
CA ALA A 66 4.66 -8.47 -3.26
C ALA A 66 6.12 -8.12 -3.59
N PHE A 67 7.06 -8.43 -2.70
CA PHE A 67 8.48 -8.22 -2.96
C PHE A 67 9.00 -9.03 -4.14
N ASP A 68 8.57 -10.29 -4.29
CA ASP A 68 8.94 -11.13 -5.43
C ASP A 68 8.42 -10.53 -6.75
N ARG A 69 7.19 -10.03 -6.78
CA ARG A 69 6.64 -9.35 -7.96
C ARG A 69 7.35 -8.04 -8.27
N ILE A 70 7.62 -7.22 -7.27
CA ILE A 70 8.41 -5.98 -7.44
C ILE A 70 9.78 -6.31 -8.06
N SER A 71 10.45 -7.35 -7.56
CA SER A 71 11.72 -7.82 -8.10
C SER A 71 11.60 -8.24 -9.57
N GLN A 72 10.56 -8.99 -9.92
CA GLN A 72 10.29 -9.38 -11.32
C GLN A 72 10.07 -8.16 -12.22
N HIS A 73 9.29 -7.16 -11.79
CA HIS A 73 9.06 -5.94 -12.55
C HIS A 73 10.34 -5.11 -12.74
N LEU A 74 11.16 -5.00 -11.70
CA LEU A 74 12.45 -4.31 -11.78
C LEU A 74 13.40 -4.98 -12.79
N VAL A 75 13.50 -6.32 -12.74
CA VAL A 75 14.34 -7.10 -13.67
C VAL A 75 13.81 -7.03 -15.10
N ALA A 76 12.49 -7.11 -15.28
CA ALA A 76 11.85 -7.04 -16.60
C ALA A 76 11.79 -5.61 -17.16
N HIS A 77 12.15 -4.60 -16.37
CA HIS A 77 11.98 -3.18 -16.69
C HIS A 77 10.54 -2.83 -17.07
N THR A 78 9.57 -3.43 -16.37
CA THR A 78 8.14 -3.18 -16.53
C THR A 78 7.58 -2.38 -15.35
N THR A 79 6.46 -1.72 -15.57
CA THR A 79 5.73 -0.98 -14.54
C THR A 79 4.59 -1.83 -13.97
N LEU A 80 4.17 -1.51 -12.74
CA LEU A 80 2.90 -1.97 -12.16
C LEU A 80 1.77 -1.12 -12.74
N SER A 81 0.74 -1.77 -13.28
CA SER A 81 -0.42 -1.07 -13.83
C SER A 81 -1.48 -0.80 -12.79
N MET A 82 -1.79 0.47 -12.51
CA MET A 82 -2.86 0.89 -11.59
C MET A 82 -4.26 0.76 -12.22
N ARG A 83 -4.41 -0.25 -13.09
CA ARG A 83 -5.65 -0.75 -13.71
C ARG A 83 -5.75 -2.27 -13.61
N ASN A 84 -4.70 -2.93 -13.12
CA ASN A 84 -4.66 -4.36 -12.87
C ASN A 84 -4.77 -4.55 -11.35
N GLU A 85 -5.76 -5.32 -10.91
CA GLU A 85 -6.06 -5.47 -9.48
C GLU A 85 -4.93 -6.15 -8.70
N GLU A 86 -4.18 -7.06 -9.33
CA GLU A 86 -3.03 -7.73 -8.74
C GLU A 86 -1.83 -6.78 -8.62
N ASP A 87 -1.60 -5.92 -9.60
CA ASP A 87 -0.57 -4.87 -9.54
C ASP A 87 -0.92 -3.80 -8.49
N ILE A 88 -2.20 -3.43 -8.38
CA ILE A 88 -2.71 -2.54 -7.33
C ILE A 88 -2.49 -3.18 -5.95
N ALA A 89 -2.84 -4.45 -5.78
CA ALA A 89 -2.61 -5.17 -4.53
C ALA A 89 -1.11 -5.30 -4.20
N THR A 90 -0.27 -5.51 -5.21
CA THR A 90 1.20 -5.50 -5.06
C THR A 90 1.68 -4.14 -4.57
N ALA A 91 1.23 -3.04 -5.18
CA ALA A 91 1.58 -1.69 -4.75
C ALA A 91 1.07 -1.37 -3.34
N ARG A 92 -0.14 -1.85 -2.98
CA ARG A 92 -0.73 -1.70 -1.64
C ARG A 92 0.16 -2.36 -0.58
N ALA A 93 0.61 -3.59 -0.80
CA ALA A 93 1.49 -4.30 0.13
C ALA A 93 2.80 -3.55 0.43
N ILE A 94 3.44 -3.03 -0.61
CA ILE A 94 4.66 -2.24 -0.43
C ILE A 94 4.36 -0.90 0.25
N TYR A 95 3.25 -0.25 -0.10
CA TYR A 95 2.85 1.01 0.52
C TYR A 95 2.53 0.86 2.00
N ASP A 96 1.71 -0.13 2.38
CA ASP A 96 1.34 -0.41 3.77
C ASP A 96 2.60 -0.69 4.61
N HIS A 97 3.53 -1.48 4.07
CA HIS A 97 4.79 -1.75 4.75
C HIS A 97 5.70 -0.51 4.84
N ALA A 98 5.75 0.33 3.79
CA ALA A 98 6.48 1.59 3.83
C ALA A 98 5.91 2.55 4.88
N VAL A 99 4.59 2.62 5.02
CA VAL A 99 3.91 3.43 6.05
C VAL A 99 4.20 2.88 7.45
N SER A 100 4.12 1.56 7.66
CA SER A 100 4.49 0.93 8.95
C SER A 100 5.93 1.24 9.35
N LEU A 101 6.89 1.09 8.42
CA LEU A 101 8.28 1.48 8.66
C LEU A 101 8.43 2.97 8.94
N TYR A 102 7.63 3.82 8.29
CA TYR A 102 7.65 5.25 8.52
C TYR A 102 7.16 5.60 9.93
N ASP A 103 6.06 4.98 10.36
CA ASP A 103 5.50 5.13 11.70
C ASP A 103 6.50 4.68 12.79
N GLU A 104 7.21 3.58 12.55
CA GLU A 104 8.30 3.06 13.38
C GLU A 104 9.59 3.91 13.34
N ARG A 105 9.59 5.04 12.61
CA ARG A 105 10.75 5.92 12.41
C ARG A 105 11.92 5.25 11.70
N SER A 106 11.69 4.16 10.99
CA SER A 106 12.62 3.56 10.04
C SER A 106 12.66 4.37 8.73
N PHE A 107 12.95 5.67 8.84
CA PHE A 107 12.80 6.66 7.76
C PHE A 107 13.55 6.29 6.48
N LYS A 108 14.77 5.77 6.61
CA LYS A 108 15.57 5.36 5.47
C LYS A 108 14.89 4.23 4.70
N SER A 109 14.44 3.18 5.39
CA SER A 109 13.78 2.02 4.78
C SER A 109 12.43 2.41 4.17
N ALA A 110 11.64 3.22 4.89
CA ALA A 110 10.38 3.74 4.38
C ALA A 110 10.58 4.55 3.08
N LYS A 111 11.54 5.48 3.08
CA LYS A 111 11.94 6.25 1.90
C LYS A 111 12.28 5.33 0.72
N GLU A 112 13.10 4.30 0.93
CA GLU A 112 13.49 3.38 -0.12
C GLU A 112 12.27 2.69 -0.77
N LEU A 113 11.30 2.23 0.03
CA LEU A 113 10.07 1.63 -0.49
C LEU A 113 9.17 2.63 -1.22
N PHE A 114 9.02 3.86 -0.71
CA PHE A 114 8.29 4.90 -1.43
C PHE A 114 8.96 5.24 -2.77
N LEU A 115 10.29 5.25 -2.85
CA LEU A 115 11.00 5.49 -4.11
C LEU A 115 10.83 4.31 -5.09
N VAL A 116 10.80 3.08 -4.61
CA VAL A 116 10.48 1.90 -5.44
C VAL A 116 9.09 2.08 -6.07
N LEU A 117 8.08 2.45 -5.29
CA LEU A 117 6.73 2.69 -5.80
C LEU A 117 6.67 3.88 -6.76
N TYR A 118 7.35 4.99 -6.45
CA TYR A 118 7.49 6.13 -7.37
C TYR A 118 8.01 5.69 -8.75
N HIS A 119 8.96 4.76 -8.77
CA HIS A 119 9.56 4.28 -10.01
C HIS A 119 8.66 3.31 -10.78
N LEU A 120 7.98 2.39 -10.08
CA LEU A 120 7.32 1.25 -10.70
C LEU A 120 5.87 1.48 -11.10
N VAL A 121 5.11 2.36 -10.43
CA VAL A 121 3.68 2.52 -10.74
C VAL A 121 3.46 3.39 -11.98
N ASP A 122 2.47 3.06 -12.81
CA ASP A 122 2.12 3.78 -14.05
C ASP A 122 1.09 4.92 -13.85
N TYR A 123 0.94 5.43 -12.62
CA TYR A 123 -0.06 6.43 -12.27
C TYR A 123 0.56 7.68 -11.64
N TYR A 124 0.52 8.79 -12.37
CA TYR A 124 1.26 10.00 -12.02
C TYR A 124 0.90 10.58 -10.65
N ARG A 125 -0.38 10.53 -10.22
CA ARG A 125 -0.79 11.05 -8.89
C ARG A 125 -0.19 10.21 -7.78
N LEU A 126 -0.15 8.89 -7.95
CA LEU A 126 0.48 8.01 -6.97
C LEU A 126 1.99 8.21 -6.96
N GLN A 127 2.64 8.33 -8.11
CA GLN A 127 4.06 8.69 -8.17
C GLN A 127 4.33 10.00 -7.41
N GLU A 128 3.60 11.07 -7.71
CA GLU A 128 3.76 12.35 -7.02
C GLU A 128 3.57 12.23 -5.50
N ALA A 129 2.55 11.48 -5.06
CA ALA A 129 2.33 11.17 -3.67
C ALA A 129 3.55 10.45 -3.05
N MET A 130 4.03 9.36 -3.66
CA MET A 130 5.19 8.61 -3.16
C MET A 130 6.44 9.47 -3.03
N MET A 131 6.67 10.42 -3.95
CA MET A 131 7.78 11.38 -3.82
C MET A 131 7.59 12.31 -2.62
N ILE A 132 6.37 12.77 -2.34
CA ILE A 132 6.07 13.57 -1.15
C ILE A 132 6.33 12.78 0.14
N TYR A 133 5.91 11.52 0.21
CA TYR A 133 6.22 10.63 1.33
C TYR A 133 7.73 10.47 1.51
N ALA A 134 8.45 10.16 0.42
CA ALA A 134 9.90 10.01 0.45
C ALA A 134 10.61 11.29 0.95
N VAL A 135 10.20 12.48 0.48
CA VAL A 135 10.78 13.75 0.93
C VAL A 135 10.54 13.99 2.42
N HIS A 136 9.37 13.66 2.96
CA HIS A 136 9.10 13.82 4.40
C HIS A 136 9.87 12.80 5.23
N ALA A 137 10.00 11.56 4.77
CA ALA A 137 10.86 10.56 5.39
C ALA A 137 12.34 10.99 5.38
N MET A 138 12.84 11.56 4.27
CA MET A 138 14.21 12.12 4.19
C MET A 138 14.46 13.29 5.14
N LYS A 139 13.41 14.02 5.49
CA LYS A 139 13.44 15.09 6.50
C LYS A 139 13.24 14.58 7.93
N GLU A 140 13.03 13.27 8.10
CA GLU A 140 12.74 12.62 9.39
C GLU A 140 11.51 13.23 10.11
N VAL A 141 10.55 13.75 9.33
CA VAL A 141 9.27 14.22 9.88
C VAL A 141 8.49 13.01 10.37
N ALA A 142 8.03 12.99 11.63
CA ALA A 142 7.28 11.86 12.16
C ALA A 142 5.97 11.64 11.38
N PHE A 143 5.55 10.38 11.23
CA PHE A 143 4.35 10.05 10.45
C PHE A 143 3.08 10.74 11.01
N ASP A 144 2.91 10.80 12.33
CA ASP A 144 1.82 11.55 12.97
C ASP A 144 1.78 13.02 12.56
N GLU A 145 2.95 13.67 12.49
CA GLU A 145 3.06 15.07 12.08
C GLU A 145 2.70 15.23 10.59
N PHE A 146 3.25 14.36 9.75
CA PHE A 146 2.95 14.32 8.33
C PHE A 146 1.46 14.08 8.07
N SER A 147 0.85 13.10 8.74
CA SER A 147 -0.58 12.79 8.63
C SER A 147 -1.45 13.97 9.08
N ALA A 148 -1.13 14.57 10.23
CA ALA A 148 -1.90 15.67 10.77
C ALA A 148 -1.80 16.96 9.92
N GLN A 149 -0.62 17.29 9.40
CA GLN A 149 -0.37 18.58 8.75
C GLN A 149 -0.44 18.53 7.23
N ILE A 150 -0.11 17.38 6.62
CA ILE A 150 0.11 17.27 5.18
C ILE A 150 -0.97 16.46 4.50
N LEU A 151 -1.38 15.31 5.06
CA LEU A 151 -2.45 14.49 4.48
C LEU A 151 -3.82 15.16 4.63
N ASP A 152 -4.63 15.10 3.57
CA ASP A 152 -6.03 15.48 3.56
C ASP A 152 -6.92 14.24 3.63
N THR A 153 -7.15 13.76 4.86
CA THR A 153 -7.97 12.58 5.14
C THR A 153 -9.47 12.83 5.03
N GLN A 154 -9.89 14.08 4.79
CA GLN A 154 -11.30 14.41 4.56
C GLN A 154 -11.70 14.31 3.09
N LYS A 155 -10.72 14.28 2.18
CA LYS A 155 -10.95 14.06 0.75
C LYS A 155 -10.86 12.59 0.42
N TYR A 156 -11.93 12.06 -0.15
CA TYR A 156 -11.96 10.73 -0.73
C TYR A 156 -11.45 10.76 -2.17
N ASP A 157 -10.71 9.73 -2.57
CA ASP A 157 -10.37 9.58 -3.99
C ASP A 157 -11.60 9.14 -4.78
N ILE A 158 -11.69 9.59 -6.04
CA ILE A 158 -12.78 9.23 -6.94
C ILE A 158 -12.60 7.80 -7.44
N ASN A 159 -11.35 7.30 -7.47
CA ASN A 159 -11.06 5.92 -7.79
C ASN A 159 -11.06 5.05 -6.53
N ILE A 160 -12.17 4.34 -6.31
CA ILE A 160 -12.37 3.45 -5.16
C ILE A 160 -11.27 2.37 -5.08
N GLU A 161 -10.78 1.88 -6.22
CA GLU A 161 -9.73 0.84 -6.26
C GLU A 161 -8.38 1.34 -5.74
N LEU A 162 -8.15 2.66 -5.76
CA LEU A 162 -6.93 3.30 -5.25
C LEU A 162 -7.15 3.98 -3.90
N ALA A 163 -8.32 3.79 -3.26
CA ALA A 163 -8.66 4.43 -1.99
C ALA A 163 -7.72 4.04 -0.84
N TYR A 164 -6.97 2.94 -0.97
CA TYR A 164 -5.95 2.51 -0.01
C TYR A 164 -4.73 3.44 0.05
N PHE A 165 -4.45 4.20 -1.01
CA PHE A 165 -3.32 5.12 -1.06
C PHE A 165 -3.75 6.53 -0.68
N PHE A 166 -3.16 7.10 0.39
CA PHE A 166 -3.42 8.49 0.74
C PHE A 166 -2.65 9.44 -0.18
N MET A 167 -3.32 9.88 -1.25
CA MET A 167 -2.77 10.75 -2.30
C MET A 167 -3.31 12.20 -2.26
N ASN A 168 -4.16 12.51 -1.29
CA ASN A 168 -4.73 13.84 -1.11
C ASN A 168 -3.94 14.61 -0.05
N PHE A 169 -3.62 15.86 -0.36
CA PHE A 169 -2.76 16.69 0.46
C PHE A 169 -3.42 18.05 0.75
N LYS A 170 -3.14 18.59 1.94
CA LYS A 170 -3.50 19.96 2.37
C LYS A 170 -2.63 21.03 1.71
N ILE A 171 -1.50 20.61 1.15
CA ILE A 171 -0.53 21.41 0.40
C ILE A 171 -0.72 21.20 -1.11
N GLU A 172 -0.22 22.13 -1.92
CA GLU A 172 -0.12 21.93 -3.37
C GLU A 172 1.11 21.07 -3.71
N PRO A 173 0.95 19.85 -4.27
CA PRO A 173 2.05 18.90 -4.49
C PRO A 173 3.23 19.47 -5.29
N LYS A 174 2.94 20.16 -6.40
CA LYS A 174 3.97 20.69 -7.30
C LYS A 174 4.81 21.77 -6.65
N ASP A 175 4.17 22.66 -5.89
CA ASP A 175 4.86 23.73 -5.17
C ASP A 175 5.77 23.15 -4.09
N PHE A 176 5.24 22.20 -3.29
CA PHE A 176 6.04 21.52 -2.28
C PHE A 176 7.26 20.80 -2.87
N LEU A 177 7.10 20.05 -3.96
CA LEU A 177 8.22 19.34 -4.60
C LEU A 177 9.24 20.32 -5.20
N SER A 178 8.80 21.47 -5.71
CA SER A 178 9.67 22.54 -6.20
C SER A 178 10.47 23.19 -5.07
N GLU A 179 9.83 23.51 -3.94
CA GLU A 179 10.49 24.06 -2.75
C GLU A 179 11.49 23.07 -2.13
N ASN A 180 11.24 21.77 -2.30
CA ASN A 180 12.07 20.69 -1.79
C ASN A 180 12.97 20.06 -2.86
N LYS A 181 13.29 20.81 -3.92
CA LYS A 181 14.05 20.32 -5.08
C LYS A 181 15.32 19.57 -4.72
N LYS A 182 16.05 20.02 -3.68
CA LYS A 182 17.27 19.34 -3.20
C LYS A 182 16.99 17.87 -2.85
N TYR A 183 15.94 17.60 -2.08
CA TYR A 183 15.56 16.24 -1.67
C TYR A 183 15.05 15.43 -2.86
N VAL A 184 14.28 16.06 -3.75
CA VAL A 184 13.78 15.42 -4.98
C VAL A 184 14.93 15.01 -5.91
N GLU A 185 15.95 15.86 -6.07
CA GLU A 185 17.14 15.56 -6.88
C GLU A 185 17.97 14.43 -6.25
N GLU A 186 18.11 14.41 -4.93
CA GLU A 186 18.77 13.33 -4.19
C GLU A 186 18.04 12.00 -4.35
N ALA A 187 16.72 11.98 -4.13
CA ALA A 187 15.87 10.81 -4.35
C ALA A 187 15.96 10.27 -5.79
N LYS A 188 15.89 11.17 -6.78
CA LYS A 188 16.04 10.79 -8.20
C LYS A 188 17.44 10.24 -8.52
N LYS A 189 18.48 10.74 -7.84
CA LYS A 189 19.84 10.23 -8.01
C LYS A 189 19.97 8.82 -7.43
N GLU A 190 19.37 8.55 -6.28
CA GLU A 190 19.32 7.19 -5.71
C GLU A 190 18.64 6.21 -6.68
N LEU A 191 17.53 6.63 -7.30
CA LEU A 191 16.80 5.82 -8.29
C LEU A 191 17.59 5.50 -9.57
N GLN A 192 18.68 6.22 -9.87
CA GLN A 192 19.51 5.93 -11.05
C GLN A 192 20.10 4.52 -10.99
N VAL A 193 20.26 3.93 -9.80
CA VAL A 193 20.73 2.53 -9.67
C VAL A 193 19.74 1.52 -10.23
N LEU A 194 18.44 1.82 -10.18
CA LEU A 194 17.38 0.98 -10.75
C LEU A 194 17.24 1.15 -12.27
N GLN A 195 17.85 2.20 -12.83
CA GLN A 195 17.81 2.52 -14.27
C GLN A 195 19.02 1.98 -15.03
N LYS A 196 20.02 1.43 -14.33
CA LYS A 196 21.20 0.82 -14.96
C LYS A 196 20.82 -0.54 -15.54
N LYS A 197 20.85 -0.61 -16.86
CA LYS A 197 20.77 -1.85 -17.66
C LYS A 197 22.10 -2.59 -17.63
#